data_AF-A0A0W0VUW7-F1
#
_entry.id   AF-A0A0W0VUW7-F1
#
_cell.length_a   1.000
_cell.length_b   1.000
_cell.length_c   1.000
_cell.angle_alpha   90.00
_cell.angle_beta   90.00
_cell.angle_gamma   90.00
#
_symmetry.space_group_name_H-M   'P 1'
#
loop_
_entity.id
_entity.type
_entity.pdbx_description
1 polymer ?
#
loop_
_entity_poly.entity_id
_entity_poly.type
_entity_poly.pdbx_seq_one_letter_code
_entity_poly.pdbx_strand_id
1 'polypeptide(L)'
;MRFFKFTIFLFFLGWQSLVLADINHYFNDIKNDPNALYTFLKQMPKGGELHYHLAGGAYPEKMLTIAARENYCLDKGTFAVSKRIEECQSINVQELMNQPTLYDKTIQAWSMKNFNPGNESGHDHFFNSFSKFMPVVLGYSPELLADIMQRAANQHEQYLEIMILPDNARSSFFGTPDLLKNTYANAQKKLLADKAFQENIKFTIDESADLLKKTRKKLGCTQSPNQEVCQLTVRFQYYVLREQPLEKVFAQALNAFAAASNSKDIVAVNLVQPEDGIISLRDYHQQMQIFAFLRKAYPAVHLSLHAGELAPSFVEPNDLNFHINEAVHIAHAERIGHGTAIAYEDNSEDLLRTMATKQIPIEINLTSNREILGCYGKAHPLRYYLTHNVPVVLSTDDEGILRTDLTREYVEAVLNHDIDYPTLKLINRNALTYSFLPGKSLWADPKEAKPISECANFQSQSCLQFIKNNEKAKLQWQLEEKLSEFEKTYLSKAPH
;
A
#
# COMPACT_ATOMS: atom_id res chain seq x y z
N MET A 1 -56.62 46.42 -54.91
CA MET A 1 -56.90 45.40 -53.87
C MET A 1 -56.08 44.16 -54.20
N ARG A 2 -54.94 44.00 -53.52
CA ARG A 2 -54.67 42.96 -52.48
C ARG A 2 -54.46 41.56 -53.05
N PHE A 3 -53.38 40.83 -52.78
CA PHE A 3 -52.01 41.06 -52.28
C PHE A 3 -51.32 39.69 -52.49
N PHE A 4 -50.10 39.67 -53.02
CA PHE A 4 -49.26 38.47 -53.19
C PHE A 4 -49.02 37.80 -51.83
N LYS A 5 -49.22 36.47 -51.71
CA LYS A 5 -48.74 35.67 -50.57
C LYS A 5 -47.49 34.88 -50.99
N PHE A 6 -46.33 35.42 -50.65
CA PHE A 6 -45.10 34.65 -50.49
C PHE A 6 -45.20 33.84 -49.20
N THR A 7 -45.02 32.52 -49.28
CA THR A 7 -44.86 31.67 -48.09
C THR A 7 -43.39 31.32 -47.98
N ILE A 8 -42.73 31.92 -47.01
CA ILE A 8 -41.32 31.69 -46.66
C ILE A 8 -41.24 30.34 -45.95
N PHE A 9 -40.52 29.39 -46.52
CA PHE A 9 -40.11 28.15 -45.85
C PHE A 9 -38.96 28.51 -44.89
N LEU A 10 -39.25 28.56 -43.59
CA LEU A 10 -38.24 28.67 -42.54
C LEU A 10 -37.54 27.31 -42.38
N PHE A 11 -36.30 27.23 -42.84
CA PHE A 11 -35.37 26.16 -42.49
C PHE A 11 -35.03 26.28 -40.99
N PHE A 12 -35.60 25.42 -40.16
CA PHE A 12 -35.09 25.15 -38.81
C PHE A 12 -33.82 24.29 -38.96
N LEU A 13 -32.67 24.95 -39.09
CA LEU A 13 -31.37 24.32 -38.82
C LEU A 13 -31.26 24.14 -37.30
N GLY A 14 -31.67 22.97 -36.82
CA GLY A 14 -31.32 22.52 -35.48
C GLY A 14 -29.81 22.36 -35.40
N TRP A 15 -29.14 23.31 -34.77
CA TRP A 15 -27.79 23.10 -34.24
C TRP A 15 -27.89 22.05 -33.14
N GLN A 16 -27.69 20.78 -33.51
CA GLN A 16 -27.26 19.79 -32.53
C GLN A 16 -25.84 20.19 -32.13
N SER A 17 -25.72 20.82 -30.97
CA SER A 17 -24.44 20.95 -30.29
C SER A 17 -23.92 19.54 -30.06
N LEU A 18 -22.95 19.11 -30.88
CA LEU A 18 -22.10 17.98 -30.55
C LEU A 18 -21.28 18.41 -29.32
N VAL A 19 -21.86 18.24 -28.14
CA VAL A 19 -21.10 18.28 -26.90
C VAL A 19 -20.20 17.07 -26.97
N LEU A 20 -18.93 17.28 -27.35
CA LEU A 20 -17.90 16.28 -27.13
C LEU A 20 -17.90 16.02 -25.62
N ALA A 21 -18.27 14.82 -25.21
CA ALA A 21 -18.20 14.43 -23.82
C ALA A 21 -16.71 14.41 -23.43
N ASP A 22 -16.32 15.33 -22.54
CA ASP A 22 -15.04 15.22 -21.85
C ASP A 22 -15.15 14.13 -20.78
N ILE A 23 -14.05 13.46 -20.45
CA ILE A 23 -14.04 12.38 -19.45
C ILE A 23 -14.59 12.85 -18.10
N ASN A 24 -14.41 14.12 -17.75
CA ASN A 24 -14.98 14.70 -16.54
C ASN A 24 -16.51 14.68 -16.56
N HIS A 25 -17.13 14.89 -17.72
CA HIS A 25 -18.58 14.82 -17.85
C HIS A 25 -19.06 13.38 -17.67
N TYR A 26 -18.47 12.44 -18.41
CA TYR A 26 -18.78 11.01 -18.28
C TYR A 26 -18.61 10.52 -16.84
N PHE A 27 -17.50 10.86 -16.19
CA PHE A 27 -17.25 10.50 -14.80
C PHE A 27 -18.31 11.07 -13.86
N ASN A 28 -18.69 12.34 -14.04
CA ASN A 28 -19.71 12.98 -13.22
C ASN A 28 -21.10 12.36 -13.38
N ASP A 29 -21.41 11.79 -14.53
CA ASP A 29 -22.67 11.09 -14.77
C ASP A 29 -22.72 9.75 -14.04
N ILE A 30 -21.58 9.05 -13.94
CA ILE A 30 -21.51 7.71 -13.33
C ILE A 30 -21.08 7.71 -11.85
N LYS A 31 -20.59 8.83 -11.29
CA LYS A 31 -19.94 8.85 -9.96
C LYS A 31 -20.82 8.38 -8.80
N ASN A 32 -22.14 8.36 -8.98
CA ASN A 32 -23.11 7.89 -7.98
C ASN A 32 -23.64 6.46 -8.27
N ASP A 33 -23.24 5.85 -9.39
CA ASP A 33 -23.56 4.45 -9.72
C ASP A 33 -22.35 3.57 -9.40
N PRO A 34 -22.40 2.75 -8.34
CA PRO A 34 -21.26 1.93 -7.92
C PRO A 34 -20.82 0.92 -8.99
N ASN A 35 -21.73 0.39 -9.81
CA ASN A 35 -21.39 -0.62 -10.82
C ASN A 35 -20.74 0.03 -12.05
N ALA A 36 -21.30 1.15 -12.52
CA ALA A 36 -20.72 1.92 -13.61
C ALA A 36 -19.34 2.47 -13.22
N LEU A 37 -19.23 2.98 -11.99
CA LEU A 37 -18.00 3.51 -11.43
C LEU A 37 -16.92 2.43 -11.27
N TYR A 38 -17.25 1.25 -10.72
CA TYR A 38 -16.30 0.13 -10.65
C TYR A 38 -15.83 -0.28 -12.05
N THR A 39 -16.73 -0.38 -13.02
CA THR A 39 -16.37 -0.73 -14.41
C THR A 39 -15.41 0.29 -15.02
N PHE A 40 -15.64 1.58 -14.81
CA PHE A 40 -14.76 2.65 -15.27
C PHE A 40 -13.40 2.60 -14.58
N LEU A 41 -13.38 2.57 -13.25
CA LEU A 41 -12.15 2.59 -12.45
C LEU A 41 -11.33 1.32 -12.61
N LYS A 42 -11.95 0.17 -12.86
CA LYS A 42 -11.24 -1.08 -13.15
C LYS A 42 -10.33 -0.94 -14.36
N GLN A 43 -10.74 -0.19 -15.38
CA GLN A 43 -9.96 0.06 -16.60
C GLN A 43 -8.95 1.21 -16.45
N MET A 44 -9.06 2.03 -15.40
CA MET A 44 -8.17 3.18 -15.18
C MET A 44 -6.76 2.70 -14.79
N PRO A 45 -5.69 3.18 -15.45
CA PRO A 45 -4.31 2.96 -15.01
C PRO A 45 -4.05 3.66 -13.67
N LYS A 46 -3.62 2.92 -12.64
CA LYS A 46 -3.51 3.43 -11.25
C LYS A 46 -2.10 3.82 -10.82
N GLY A 47 -1.12 3.70 -11.72
CA GLY A 47 0.28 3.97 -11.39
C GLY A 47 0.87 2.88 -10.51
N GLY A 48 0.60 2.89 -9.22
CA GLY A 48 1.05 1.85 -8.31
C GLY A 48 0.46 1.92 -6.91
N GLU A 49 0.94 1.04 -6.05
CA GLU A 49 0.49 0.90 -4.67
C GLU A 49 1.70 0.90 -3.72
N LEU A 50 1.67 1.76 -2.70
CA LEU A 50 2.84 2.06 -1.87
C LEU A 50 2.75 1.52 -0.43
N HIS A 51 1.58 1.01 -0.06
CA HIS A 51 1.29 0.48 1.26
C HIS A 51 0.56 -0.86 1.13
N TYR A 52 1.32 -1.95 1.19
CA TYR A 52 0.78 -3.29 0.97
C TYR A 52 1.54 -4.31 1.81
N HIS A 53 0.86 -5.10 2.64
CA HIS A 53 1.49 -6.16 3.41
C HIS A 53 1.41 -7.50 2.68
N LEU A 54 2.55 -8.16 2.49
CA LEU A 54 2.55 -9.50 1.90
C LEU A 54 1.74 -10.49 2.75
N ALA A 55 1.75 -10.31 4.07
CA ALA A 55 1.18 -11.26 5.01
C ALA A 55 -0.35 -11.37 4.93
N GLY A 56 -1.08 -10.26 4.77
CA GLY A 56 -2.54 -10.28 4.59
C GLY A 56 -3.01 -9.95 3.18
N GLY A 57 -2.12 -9.71 2.22
CA GLY A 57 -2.49 -9.39 0.84
C GLY A 57 -3.13 -10.55 0.07
N ALA A 58 -2.73 -11.80 0.31
CA ALA A 58 -3.32 -12.95 -0.37
C ALA A 58 -4.68 -13.34 0.24
N TYR A 59 -5.65 -13.67 -0.62
CA TYR A 59 -6.97 -14.10 -0.16
C TYR A 59 -6.90 -15.45 0.59
N PRO A 60 -7.68 -15.65 1.68
CA PRO A 60 -7.70 -16.92 2.41
C PRO A 60 -7.98 -18.15 1.54
N GLU A 61 -8.78 -18.02 0.49
CA GLU A 61 -9.06 -19.11 -0.46
C GLU A 61 -7.78 -19.60 -1.16
N LYS A 62 -6.88 -18.66 -1.51
CA LYS A 62 -5.57 -19.00 -2.10
C LYS A 62 -4.70 -19.72 -1.09
N MET A 63 -4.66 -19.21 0.14
CA MET A 63 -3.89 -19.81 1.23
C MET A 63 -4.38 -21.23 1.56
N LEU A 64 -5.70 -21.45 1.63
CA LEU A 64 -6.28 -22.78 1.85
C LEU A 64 -5.98 -23.75 0.70
N THR A 65 -5.97 -23.27 -0.55
CA THR A 65 -5.58 -24.09 -1.71
C THR A 65 -4.13 -24.58 -1.59
N ILE A 66 -3.22 -23.71 -1.13
CA ILE A 66 -1.82 -24.07 -0.87
C ILE A 66 -1.76 -25.04 0.31
N ALA A 67 -2.40 -24.71 1.43
CA ALA A 67 -2.42 -25.52 2.65
C ALA A 67 -2.99 -26.94 2.41
N ALA A 68 -4.00 -27.08 1.55
CA ALA A 68 -4.56 -28.37 1.12
C ALA A 68 -3.56 -29.21 0.32
N ARG A 69 -2.77 -28.58 -0.56
CA ARG A 69 -1.74 -29.26 -1.36
C ARG A 69 -0.54 -29.68 -0.52
N GLU A 70 -0.22 -28.91 0.52
CA GLU A 70 1.03 -29.00 1.27
C GLU A 70 0.87 -29.64 2.66
N ASN A 71 -0.22 -30.40 2.85
CA ASN A 71 -0.51 -31.20 4.04
C ASN A 71 -0.56 -30.41 5.35
N TYR A 72 -1.26 -29.28 5.38
CA TYR A 72 -1.52 -28.56 6.62
C TYR A 72 -2.67 -29.19 7.42
N CYS A 73 -2.63 -29.01 8.75
CA CYS A 73 -3.68 -29.37 9.68
C CYS A 73 -4.37 -28.10 10.19
N LEU A 74 -5.69 -28.04 10.14
CA LEU A 74 -6.48 -26.95 10.73
C LEU A 74 -6.99 -27.36 12.10
N ASP A 75 -6.76 -26.53 13.11
CA ASP A 75 -7.43 -26.62 14.41
C ASP A 75 -8.85 -26.02 14.30
N LYS A 76 -9.89 -26.81 14.59
CA LYS A 76 -11.29 -26.36 14.47
C LYS A 76 -11.73 -25.36 15.53
N GLY A 77 -11.01 -25.26 16.64
CA GLY A 77 -11.34 -24.34 17.73
C GLY A 77 -10.76 -22.94 17.50
N THR A 78 -9.51 -22.89 17.05
CA THR A 78 -8.77 -21.63 16.82
C THR A 78 -8.79 -21.18 15.36
N PHE A 79 -9.13 -22.09 14.43
CA PHE A 79 -8.96 -21.93 12.99
C PHE A 79 -7.51 -21.70 12.54
N ALA A 80 -6.53 -21.98 13.40
CA ALA A 80 -5.12 -21.90 13.03
C ALA A 80 -4.67 -23.14 12.24
N VAL A 81 -3.80 -22.93 11.26
CA VAL A 81 -3.13 -24.03 10.55
C VAL A 81 -1.70 -24.23 11.02
N SER A 82 -1.30 -25.49 11.09
CA SER A 82 0.08 -25.91 11.29
C SER A 82 0.50 -26.88 10.18
N LYS A 83 1.77 -26.81 9.76
CA LYS A 83 2.31 -27.79 8.82
C LYS A 83 2.39 -29.14 9.54
N ARG A 84 1.84 -30.21 8.97
CA ARG A 84 1.91 -31.54 9.60
C ARG A 84 3.37 -31.98 9.72
N ILE A 85 3.79 -32.23 10.95
CA ILE A 85 5.01 -32.98 11.28
C ILE A 85 4.65 -34.40 11.78
N GLU A 86 3.46 -34.56 12.35
CA GLU A 86 2.90 -35.83 12.88
C GLU A 86 1.39 -35.98 12.53
N GLU A 87 0.64 -36.83 13.26
CA GLU A 87 -0.81 -36.98 13.10
C GLU A 87 -1.55 -35.66 13.37
N CYS A 88 -2.44 -35.29 12.45
CA CYS A 88 -3.28 -34.10 12.60
C CYS A 88 -4.43 -34.39 13.56
N GLN A 89 -4.39 -33.72 14.70
CA GLN A 89 -5.35 -33.94 15.78
C GLN A 89 -6.77 -33.42 15.47
N SER A 90 -6.93 -32.56 14.45
CA SER A 90 -8.21 -31.91 14.13
C SER A 90 -8.73 -32.24 12.73
N ILE A 91 -8.31 -31.54 11.67
CA ILE A 91 -8.72 -31.86 10.28
C ILE A 91 -7.63 -31.52 9.28
N ASN A 92 -7.42 -32.41 8.30
CA ASN A 92 -6.55 -32.10 7.17
C ASN A 92 -7.17 -30.96 6.35
N VAL A 93 -6.38 -29.96 5.93
CA VAL A 93 -6.91 -28.89 5.06
C VAL A 93 -7.41 -29.44 3.71
N GLN A 94 -6.85 -30.54 3.20
CA GLN A 94 -7.39 -31.23 2.02
C GLN A 94 -8.81 -31.78 2.26
N GLU A 95 -9.10 -32.29 3.45
CA GLU A 95 -10.45 -32.75 3.84
C GLU A 95 -11.40 -31.57 4.08
N LEU A 96 -10.89 -30.46 4.66
CA LEU A 96 -11.62 -29.21 4.84
C LEU A 96 -12.21 -28.70 3.53
N MET A 97 -11.50 -28.83 2.40
CA MET A 97 -11.99 -28.40 1.08
C MET A 97 -13.32 -29.06 0.68
N ASN A 98 -13.67 -30.20 1.29
CA ASN A 98 -14.93 -30.92 1.06
C ASN A 98 -15.98 -30.68 2.17
N GLN A 99 -15.75 -29.72 3.08
CA GLN A 99 -16.67 -29.36 4.16
C GLN A 99 -17.10 -27.89 4.04
N PRO A 100 -18.11 -27.56 3.21
CA PRO A 100 -18.45 -26.18 2.85
C PRO A 100 -18.68 -25.26 4.05
N THR A 101 -19.37 -25.75 5.10
CA THR A 101 -19.64 -24.96 6.30
C THR A 101 -18.38 -24.66 7.10
N LEU A 102 -17.47 -25.64 7.24
CA LEU A 102 -16.23 -25.42 8.00
C LEU A 102 -15.25 -24.58 7.18
N TYR A 103 -15.18 -24.81 5.87
CA TYR A 103 -14.41 -23.98 4.94
C TYR A 103 -14.83 -22.51 5.05
N ASP A 104 -16.13 -22.23 4.98
CA ASP A 104 -16.66 -20.88 5.07
C ASP A 104 -16.28 -20.22 6.41
N LYS A 105 -16.44 -20.94 7.53
CA LYS A 105 -16.01 -20.45 8.85
C LYS A 105 -14.51 -20.18 8.92
N THR A 106 -13.68 -20.98 8.26
CA THR A 106 -12.23 -20.71 8.18
C THR A 106 -11.95 -19.44 7.40
N ILE A 107 -12.64 -19.20 6.26
CA ILE A 107 -12.50 -17.94 5.52
C ILE A 107 -12.92 -16.75 6.39
N GLN A 108 -14.05 -16.83 7.10
CA GLN A 108 -14.50 -15.78 8.03
C GLN A 108 -13.52 -15.58 9.20
N ALA A 109 -12.81 -16.63 9.65
CA ALA A 109 -11.82 -16.49 10.70
C ALA A 109 -10.50 -15.86 10.20
N TRP A 110 -10.23 -15.91 8.90
CA TRP A 110 -8.99 -15.45 8.26
C TRP A 110 -9.16 -14.12 7.51
N SER A 111 -10.37 -13.52 7.52
CA SER A 111 -10.67 -12.28 6.80
C SER A 111 -11.90 -11.60 7.39
N MET A 112 -12.14 -10.34 7.02
CA MET A 112 -13.33 -9.56 7.37
C MET A 112 -14.62 -10.05 6.69
N LYS A 113 -14.61 -11.23 6.04
CA LYS A 113 -15.79 -11.77 5.37
C LYS A 113 -16.92 -11.99 6.39
N ASN A 114 -18.05 -11.30 6.16
CA ASN A 114 -19.22 -11.34 7.05
C ASN A 114 -18.93 -10.96 8.50
N PHE A 115 -17.79 -10.29 8.76
CA PHE A 115 -17.49 -9.85 10.11
C PHE A 115 -18.53 -8.81 10.54
N ASN A 116 -19.09 -9.02 11.71
CA ASN A 116 -20.00 -8.08 12.34
C ASN A 116 -19.52 -7.93 13.79
N PRO A 117 -19.11 -6.73 14.21
CA PRO A 117 -18.64 -6.49 15.58
C PRO A 117 -19.64 -7.02 16.60
N GLY A 118 -19.13 -7.76 17.57
CA GLY A 118 -19.91 -8.34 18.66
C GLY A 118 -19.14 -8.21 19.95
N ASN A 119 -18.72 -9.35 20.51
CA ASN A 119 -17.77 -9.34 21.64
C ASN A 119 -16.32 -9.07 21.20
N GLU A 120 -16.02 -9.25 19.91
CA GLU A 120 -14.73 -8.95 19.29
C GLU A 120 -14.88 -7.68 18.45
N SER A 121 -13.91 -6.77 18.54
CA SER A 121 -13.84 -5.58 17.69
C SER A 121 -13.29 -5.92 16.29
N GLY A 122 -13.52 -5.05 15.30
CA GLY A 122 -12.93 -5.23 13.96
C GLY A 122 -11.41 -5.21 13.99
N HIS A 123 -10.86 -4.30 14.80
CA HIS A 123 -9.44 -4.23 15.13
C HIS A 123 -8.87 -5.57 15.62
N ASP A 124 -9.44 -6.15 16.68
CA ASP A 124 -8.94 -7.40 17.25
C ASP A 124 -9.10 -8.55 16.28
N HIS A 125 -10.24 -8.62 15.59
CA HIS A 125 -10.49 -9.66 14.59
C HIS A 125 -9.44 -9.65 13.48
N PHE A 126 -9.14 -8.45 12.96
CA PHE A 126 -8.13 -8.24 11.94
C PHE A 126 -6.75 -8.75 12.41
N PHE A 127 -6.26 -8.28 13.56
CA PHE A 127 -4.93 -8.68 14.06
C PHE A 127 -4.87 -10.15 14.50
N ASN A 128 -5.95 -10.70 15.06
CA ASN A 128 -6.03 -12.11 15.45
C ASN A 128 -5.96 -13.06 14.24
N SER A 129 -6.34 -12.60 13.04
CA SER A 129 -6.35 -13.42 11.82
C SER A 129 -4.95 -13.90 11.43
N PHE A 130 -3.92 -13.05 11.55
CA PHE A 130 -2.57 -13.34 11.08
C PHE A 130 -1.99 -14.62 11.68
N SER A 131 -2.13 -14.82 13.00
CA SER A 131 -1.61 -16.01 13.69
C SER A 131 -2.17 -17.32 13.14
N LYS A 132 -3.38 -17.28 12.57
CA LYS A 132 -4.11 -18.46 12.09
C LYS A 132 -3.52 -19.01 10.79
N PHE A 133 -2.98 -18.16 9.92
CA PHE A 133 -2.48 -18.55 8.60
C PHE A 133 -0.99 -18.27 8.37
N MET A 134 -0.31 -17.60 9.32
CA MET A 134 1.11 -17.24 9.19
C MET A 134 2.03 -18.40 8.75
N PRO A 135 1.85 -19.65 9.21
CA PRO A 135 2.66 -20.77 8.72
C PRO A 135 2.57 -21.03 7.20
N VAL A 136 1.48 -20.64 6.54
CA VAL A 136 1.35 -20.67 5.07
C VAL A 136 2.11 -19.51 4.44
N VAL A 137 1.96 -18.30 4.99
CA VAL A 137 2.68 -17.10 4.53
C VAL A 137 4.17 -17.36 4.52
N LEU A 138 4.74 -17.75 5.66
CA LEU A 138 6.18 -17.99 5.80
C LEU A 138 6.69 -19.12 4.89
N GLY A 139 5.86 -20.12 4.59
CA GLY A 139 6.25 -21.27 3.78
C GLY A 139 6.12 -21.06 2.27
N TYR A 140 5.24 -20.16 1.83
CA TYR A 140 4.80 -20.05 0.44
C TYR A 140 4.68 -18.60 -0.06
N SER A 141 5.44 -17.67 0.52
CA SER A 141 5.53 -16.27 0.08
C SER A 141 5.63 -16.09 -1.45
N PRO A 142 6.42 -16.88 -2.22
CA PRO A 142 6.48 -16.69 -3.67
C PRO A 142 5.17 -17.02 -4.42
N GLU A 143 4.39 -17.99 -3.95
CA GLU A 143 3.06 -18.31 -4.50
C GLU A 143 2.04 -17.22 -4.17
N LEU A 144 2.09 -16.71 -2.94
CA LEU A 144 1.19 -15.65 -2.49
C LEU A 144 1.50 -14.35 -3.22
N LEU A 145 2.77 -13.99 -3.33
CA LEU A 145 3.20 -12.81 -4.08
C LEU A 145 2.83 -12.91 -5.58
N ALA A 146 2.90 -14.10 -6.18
CA ALA A 146 2.46 -14.28 -7.57
C ALA A 146 0.97 -13.99 -7.74
N ASP A 147 0.15 -14.41 -6.77
CA ASP A 147 -1.29 -14.16 -6.73
C ASP A 147 -1.61 -12.66 -6.59
N ILE A 148 -0.88 -11.98 -5.70
CA ILE A 148 -0.93 -10.52 -5.49
C ILE A 148 -0.56 -9.77 -6.77
N MET A 149 0.60 -10.07 -7.35
CA MET A 149 1.07 -9.43 -8.58
C MET A 149 0.06 -9.62 -9.73
N GLN A 150 -0.55 -10.81 -9.84
CA GLN A 150 -1.56 -11.07 -10.87
C GLN A 150 -2.81 -10.20 -10.69
N ARG A 151 -3.28 -10.03 -9.45
CA ARG A 151 -4.40 -9.10 -9.16
C ARG A 151 -4.02 -7.67 -9.48
N ALA A 152 -2.86 -7.20 -9.05
CA ALA A 152 -2.39 -5.85 -9.32
C ALA A 152 -2.32 -5.54 -10.83
N ALA A 153 -1.78 -6.49 -11.61
CA ALA A 153 -1.75 -6.38 -13.07
C ALA A 153 -3.17 -6.28 -13.67
N ASN A 154 -4.12 -7.10 -13.19
CA ASN A 154 -5.52 -7.05 -13.61
C ASN A 154 -6.24 -5.74 -13.23
N GLN A 155 -5.65 -4.94 -12.33
CA GLN A 155 -6.13 -3.61 -11.92
C GLN A 155 -5.36 -2.45 -12.56
N HIS A 156 -4.50 -2.75 -13.55
CA HIS A 156 -3.67 -1.80 -14.28
C HIS A 156 -2.70 -0.99 -13.41
N GLU A 157 -2.17 -1.63 -12.37
CA GLU A 157 -1.03 -1.13 -11.64
C GLU A 157 0.27 -1.38 -12.42
N GLN A 158 1.25 -0.50 -12.23
CA GLN A 158 2.58 -0.59 -12.85
C GLN A 158 3.69 -0.81 -11.81
N TYR A 159 3.40 -0.53 -10.54
CA TYR A 159 4.37 -0.55 -9.47
C TYR A 159 3.76 -1.00 -8.14
N LEU A 160 4.49 -1.82 -7.38
CA LEU A 160 4.15 -2.21 -6.01
C LEU A 160 5.34 -2.03 -5.07
N GLU A 161 5.09 -1.44 -3.90
CA GLU A 161 5.97 -1.56 -2.73
C GLU A 161 5.32 -2.42 -1.66
N ILE A 162 5.92 -3.60 -1.43
CA ILE A 162 5.34 -4.61 -0.56
C ILE A 162 6.16 -4.75 0.71
N MET A 163 5.49 -4.66 1.85
CA MET A 163 6.10 -4.84 3.16
C MET A 163 6.32 -6.33 3.42
N ILE A 164 7.56 -6.69 3.71
CA ILE A 164 8.01 -8.07 3.98
C ILE A 164 8.93 -8.14 5.20
N LEU A 165 9.05 -9.34 5.75
CA LEU A 165 9.99 -9.68 6.82
C LEU A 165 10.82 -10.91 6.42
N PRO A 166 11.85 -10.75 5.57
CA PRO A 166 12.55 -11.86 4.93
C PRO A 166 13.25 -12.80 5.92
N ASP A 167 13.72 -12.27 7.05
CA ASP A 167 14.40 -13.02 8.09
C ASP A 167 13.47 -13.61 9.15
N ASN A 168 12.14 -13.52 8.97
CA ASN A 168 11.13 -14.03 9.89
C ASN A 168 11.38 -13.58 11.34
N ALA A 169 11.72 -12.30 11.51
CA ALA A 169 12.08 -11.66 12.77
C ALA A 169 13.32 -12.24 13.48
N ARG A 170 14.16 -13.03 12.81
CA ARG A 170 15.39 -13.59 13.41
C ARG A 170 16.31 -12.51 13.97
N SER A 171 16.39 -11.35 13.31
CA SER A 171 17.13 -10.18 13.78
C SER A 171 16.72 -9.69 15.18
N SER A 172 15.45 -9.85 15.57
CA SER A 172 14.96 -9.44 16.89
C SER A 172 15.64 -10.21 18.05
N PHE A 173 16.06 -11.45 17.82
CA PHE A 173 16.71 -12.28 18.84
C PHE A 173 18.13 -11.83 19.20
N PHE A 174 18.73 -10.95 18.39
CA PHE A 174 20.00 -10.31 18.74
C PHE A 174 19.83 -9.14 19.73
N GLY A 175 18.58 -8.68 19.94
CA GLY A 175 18.20 -7.69 20.94
C GLY A 175 18.25 -8.24 22.37
N THR A 176 19.45 -8.41 22.92
CA THR A 176 19.61 -8.81 24.34
C THR A 176 19.17 -7.68 25.28
N PRO A 177 18.62 -7.95 26.49
CA PRO A 177 18.12 -6.92 27.40
C PRO A 177 19.13 -5.81 27.75
N ASP A 178 20.42 -6.13 27.71
CA ASP A 178 21.51 -5.21 28.04
C ASP A 178 22.01 -4.38 26.85
N LEU A 179 21.47 -4.63 25.64
CA LEU A 179 21.98 -4.05 24.39
C LEU A 179 21.95 -2.52 24.42
N LEU A 180 20.88 -1.93 24.94
CA LEU A 180 20.66 -0.48 24.95
C LEU A 180 21.07 0.20 26.26
N LYS A 181 21.72 -0.51 27.20
CA LYS A 181 22.17 0.08 28.49
C LYS A 181 23.14 1.25 28.34
N ASN A 182 23.90 1.30 27.24
CA ASN A 182 24.87 2.36 26.96
C ASN A 182 24.30 3.39 25.96
N THR A 183 24.70 3.30 24.69
CA THR A 183 24.28 4.21 23.63
C THR A 183 23.91 3.41 22.38
N TYR A 184 23.07 3.98 21.51
CA TYR A 184 22.74 3.38 20.21
C TYR A 184 23.99 3.12 19.35
N ALA A 185 25.00 3.98 19.40
CA ALA A 185 26.27 3.78 18.71
C ALA A 185 27.03 2.53 19.21
N ASN A 186 27.04 2.29 20.53
CA ASN A 186 27.64 1.09 21.11
C ASN A 186 26.86 -0.17 20.76
N ALA A 187 25.52 -0.11 20.82
CA ALA A 187 24.65 -1.20 20.40
C ALA A 187 24.87 -1.56 18.92
N GLN A 188 24.88 -0.56 18.04
CA GLN A 188 25.17 -0.72 16.62
C GLN A 188 26.53 -1.37 16.40
N LYS A 189 27.59 -0.85 17.04
CA LYS A 189 28.94 -1.40 16.92
C LYS A 189 29.00 -2.86 17.38
N LYS A 190 28.32 -3.20 18.49
CA LYS A 190 28.27 -4.56 19.03
C LYS A 190 27.59 -5.52 18.05
N LEU A 191 26.41 -5.16 17.55
CA LEU A 191 25.68 -5.99 16.59
C LEU A 191 26.42 -6.13 15.27
N LEU A 192 26.97 -5.05 14.71
CA LEU A 192 27.72 -5.11 13.45
C LEU A 192 29.07 -5.84 13.58
N ALA A 193 29.57 -6.09 14.79
CA ALA A 193 30.75 -6.93 15.02
C ALA A 193 30.39 -8.42 15.22
N ASP A 194 29.12 -8.75 15.44
CA ASP A 194 28.63 -10.11 15.58
C ASP A 194 28.49 -10.77 14.20
N LYS A 195 29.22 -11.88 13.99
CA LYS A 195 29.21 -12.61 12.72
C LYS A 195 27.85 -13.18 12.36
N ALA A 196 27.10 -13.70 13.34
CA ALA A 196 25.78 -14.26 13.10
C ALA A 196 24.76 -13.16 12.74
N PHE A 197 24.92 -11.95 13.28
CA PHE A 197 24.12 -10.80 12.87
C PHE A 197 24.46 -10.35 11.44
N GLN A 198 25.74 -10.30 11.07
CA GLN A 198 26.17 -10.02 9.70
C GLN A 198 25.64 -11.08 8.70
N GLU A 199 25.65 -12.35 9.07
CA GLU A 199 25.05 -13.44 8.29
C GLU A 199 23.53 -13.27 8.14
N ASN A 200 22.83 -12.78 9.17
CA ASN A 200 21.40 -12.48 9.09
C ASN A 200 21.09 -11.31 8.13
N ILE A 201 21.93 -10.27 8.11
CA ILE A 201 21.81 -9.17 7.13
C ILE A 201 21.95 -9.73 5.71
N LYS A 202 22.98 -10.56 5.47
CA LYS A 202 23.17 -11.21 4.17
C LYS A 202 21.99 -12.10 3.78
N PHE A 203 21.49 -12.90 4.71
CA PHE A 203 20.31 -13.73 4.51
C PHE A 203 19.09 -12.88 4.12
N THR A 204 18.87 -11.74 4.81
CA THR A 204 17.76 -10.83 4.52
C THR A 204 17.80 -10.32 3.07
N ILE A 205 18.99 -9.92 2.60
CA ILE A 205 19.20 -9.44 1.23
C ILE A 205 18.95 -10.57 0.22
N ASP A 206 19.57 -11.72 0.43
CA ASP A 206 19.50 -12.87 -0.47
C ASP A 206 18.07 -13.42 -0.57
N GLU A 207 17.34 -13.53 0.55
CA GLU A 207 15.97 -14.03 0.59
C GLU A 207 14.99 -13.08 -0.12
N SER A 208 15.18 -11.76 0.00
CA SER A 208 14.35 -10.77 -0.70
C SER A 208 14.51 -10.87 -2.22
N ALA A 209 15.76 -10.98 -2.70
CA ALA A 209 16.05 -11.15 -4.12
C ALA A 209 15.50 -12.48 -4.66
N ASP A 210 15.64 -13.56 -3.87
CA ASP A 210 15.17 -14.88 -4.26
C ASP A 210 13.64 -14.99 -4.24
N LEU A 211 12.96 -14.31 -3.31
CA LEU A 211 11.49 -14.19 -3.28
C LEU A 211 10.96 -13.67 -4.63
N LEU A 212 11.46 -12.52 -5.11
CA LEU A 212 10.99 -11.94 -6.37
C LEU A 212 11.34 -12.83 -7.57
N LYS A 213 12.55 -13.42 -7.58
CA LYS A 213 12.99 -14.35 -8.62
C LYS A 213 12.10 -15.60 -8.71
N LYS A 214 11.83 -16.25 -7.58
CA LYS A 214 10.95 -17.42 -7.47
C LYS A 214 9.54 -17.08 -7.91
N THR A 215 9.04 -15.90 -7.51
CA THR A 215 7.71 -15.40 -7.89
C THR A 215 7.60 -15.24 -9.41
N ARG A 216 8.54 -14.52 -10.04
CA ARG A 216 8.56 -14.35 -11.50
C ARG A 216 8.65 -15.69 -12.26
N LYS A 217 9.37 -16.67 -11.70
CA LYS A 217 9.40 -18.02 -12.26
C LYS A 217 8.03 -18.70 -12.20
N LYS A 218 7.29 -18.57 -11.09
CA LYS A 218 5.94 -19.13 -10.92
C LYS A 218 4.92 -18.47 -11.87
N LEU A 219 5.07 -17.18 -12.13
CA LEU A 219 4.28 -16.44 -13.11
C LEU A 219 4.64 -16.77 -14.57
N GLY A 220 5.64 -17.62 -14.83
CA GLY A 220 6.07 -17.94 -16.18
C GLY A 220 6.73 -16.77 -16.92
N CYS A 221 7.27 -15.77 -16.20
CA CYS A 221 7.87 -14.58 -16.82
C CYS A 221 9.10 -14.87 -17.68
N THR A 222 9.74 -16.03 -17.51
CA THR A 222 10.82 -16.47 -18.40
C THR A 222 10.29 -16.91 -19.77
N GLN A 223 9.13 -17.57 -19.80
CA GLN A 223 8.51 -18.08 -21.03
C GLN A 223 7.69 -17.01 -21.75
N SER A 224 6.99 -16.17 -20.99
CA SER A 224 6.12 -15.12 -21.50
C SER A 224 6.45 -13.79 -20.82
N PRO A 225 7.58 -13.15 -21.15
CA PRO A 225 8.03 -11.93 -20.47
C PRO A 225 7.11 -10.73 -20.70
N ASN A 226 6.39 -10.69 -21.82
CA ASN A 226 5.58 -9.54 -22.23
C ASN A 226 4.17 -9.51 -21.62
N GLN A 227 3.75 -10.54 -20.86
CA GLN A 227 2.47 -10.50 -20.16
C GLN A 227 2.48 -9.39 -19.10
N GLU A 228 1.31 -8.78 -18.84
CA GLU A 228 1.19 -7.57 -18.00
C GLU A 228 1.82 -7.76 -16.61
N VAL A 229 1.55 -8.89 -15.95
CA VAL A 229 2.09 -9.20 -14.61
C VAL A 229 3.64 -9.26 -14.57
N CYS A 230 4.29 -9.59 -15.69
CA CYS A 230 5.74 -9.65 -15.77
C CYS A 230 6.39 -8.29 -16.07
N GLN A 231 5.59 -7.33 -16.55
CA GLN A 231 5.97 -5.93 -16.72
C GLN A 231 5.79 -5.11 -15.44
N LEU A 232 5.08 -5.64 -14.44
CA LEU A 232 4.93 -5.01 -13.13
C LEU A 232 6.30 -4.87 -12.44
N THR A 233 6.60 -3.66 -11.98
CA THR A 233 7.78 -3.40 -11.16
C THR A 233 7.42 -3.61 -9.70
N VAL A 234 8.21 -4.41 -8.99
CA VAL A 234 7.99 -4.68 -7.56
C VAL A 234 9.24 -4.33 -6.79
N ARG A 235 9.06 -3.65 -5.66
CA ARG A 235 10.09 -3.40 -4.64
C ARG A 235 9.52 -3.74 -3.26
N PHE A 236 10.40 -3.84 -2.28
CA PHE A 236 10.08 -4.25 -0.94
C PHE A 236 10.40 -3.18 0.08
N GLN A 237 9.57 -3.11 1.12
CA GLN A 237 9.90 -2.42 2.36
C GLN A 237 10.15 -3.48 3.43
N TYR A 238 11.25 -3.39 4.16
CA TYR A 238 11.44 -4.24 5.33
C TYR A 238 10.64 -3.65 6.49
N TYR A 239 9.71 -4.39 7.08
CA TYR A 239 8.99 -3.90 8.25
C TYR A 239 9.64 -4.34 9.57
N VAL A 240 9.60 -3.46 10.57
CA VAL A 240 10.00 -3.69 11.95
C VAL A 240 8.73 -3.83 12.80
N LEU A 241 8.74 -4.78 13.75
CA LEU A 241 7.62 -5.01 14.66
C LEU A 241 7.72 -4.01 15.83
N ARG A 242 6.67 -3.22 16.11
CA ARG A 242 6.68 -2.21 17.20
C ARG A 242 6.30 -2.76 18.58
N GLU A 243 5.48 -3.80 18.64
CA GLU A 243 4.94 -4.32 19.90
C GLU A 243 5.90 -5.35 20.53
N GLN A 244 7.14 -4.91 20.80
CA GLN A 244 8.21 -5.71 21.40
C GLN A 244 9.22 -4.82 22.15
N PRO A 245 10.05 -5.37 23.05
CA PRO A 245 11.06 -4.58 23.76
C PRO A 245 11.99 -3.77 22.85
N LEU A 246 12.36 -2.55 23.27
CA LEU A 246 13.15 -1.60 22.48
C LEU A 246 14.48 -2.17 21.96
N GLU A 247 15.16 -3.03 22.72
CA GLU A 247 16.39 -3.69 22.27
C GLU A 247 16.17 -4.59 21.05
N LYS A 248 14.99 -5.20 20.93
CA LYS A 248 14.61 -6.01 19.79
C LYS A 248 14.20 -5.15 18.60
N VAL A 249 13.44 -4.07 18.84
CA VAL A 249 13.14 -3.05 17.82
C VAL A 249 14.44 -2.52 17.22
N PHE A 250 15.42 -2.16 18.07
CA PHE A 250 16.72 -1.67 17.62
C PHE A 250 17.49 -2.70 16.78
N ALA A 251 17.57 -3.94 17.24
CA ALA A 251 18.30 -4.99 16.52
C ALA A 251 17.65 -5.30 15.15
N GLN A 252 16.32 -5.37 15.10
CA GLN A 252 15.56 -5.60 13.88
C GLN A 252 15.67 -4.40 12.92
N ALA A 253 15.49 -3.17 13.42
CA ALA A 253 15.66 -1.97 12.61
C ALA A 253 17.08 -1.86 12.06
N LEU A 254 18.12 -2.12 12.85
CA LEU A 254 19.49 -2.11 12.35
C LEU A 254 19.71 -3.13 11.22
N ASN A 255 19.14 -4.34 11.34
CA ASN A 255 19.16 -5.33 10.26
C ASN A 255 18.46 -4.81 9.00
N ALA A 256 17.29 -4.19 9.16
CA ALA A 256 16.50 -3.61 8.09
C ALA A 256 17.27 -2.53 7.31
N PHE A 257 17.85 -1.55 8.02
CA PHE A 257 18.62 -0.47 7.41
C PHE A 257 19.92 -0.97 6.76
N ALA A 258 20.62 -1.90 7.40
CA ALA A 258 21.82 -2.51 6.82
C ALA A 258 21.50 -3.34 5.56
N ALA A 259 20.38 -4.08 5.56
CA ALA A 259 19.94 -4.83 4.39
C ALA A 259 19.48 -3.92 3.25
N ALA A 260 18.63 -2.92 3.54
CA ALA A 260 18.12 -1.97 2.54
C ALA A 260 19.25 -1.17 1.87
N SER A 261 20.26 -0.73 2.64
CA SER A 261 21.42 -0.02 2.08
C SER A 261 22.30 -0.85 1.13
N ASN A 262 22.14 -2.18 1.13
CA ASN A 262 22.92 -3.11 0.30
C ASN A 262 22.03 -3.95 -0.64
N SER A 263 20.73 -3.64 -0.73
CA SER A 263 19.78 -4.35 -1.58
C SER A 263 19.34 -3.47 -2.76
N LYS A 264 18.99 -4.12 -3.87
CA LYS A 264 18.29 -3.47 -5.00
C LYS A 264 16.78 -3.63 -4.92
N ASP A 265 16.33 -4.61 -4.13
CA ASP A 265 14.93 -5.00 -4.02
C ASP A 265 14.27 -4.37 -2.79
N ILE A 266 14.99 -4.24 -1.66
CA ILE A 266 14.52 -3.56 -0.45
C ILE A 266 14.86 -2.06 -0.57
N VAL A 267 13.84 -1.22 -0.68
CA VAL A 267 14.00 0.23 -0.93
C VAL A 267 13.71 1.09 0.30
N ALA A 268 13.03 0.56 1.31
CA ALA A 268 12.69 1.31 2.51
C ALA A 268 12.55 0.41 3.75
N VAL A 269 12.44 1.07 4.90
CA VAL A 269 12.12 0.45 6.18
C VAL A 269 10.80 1.03 6.70
N ASN A 270 9.97 0.18 7.28
CA ASN A 270 8.66 0.52 7.87
C ASN A 270 8.55 0.01 9.32
N LEU A 271 7.54 0.46 10.04
CA LEU A 271 7.23 0.07 11.42
C LEU A 271 5.74 -0.33 11.48
N VAL A 272 5.43 -1.56 11.88
CA VAL A 272 4.10 -2.19 11.75
C VAL A 272 3.72 -2.93 13.03
N GLN A 273 2.48 -3.44 13.10
CA GLN A 273 1.74 -3.96 14.28
C GLN A 273 0.83 -2.89 14.92
N PRO A 274 -0.13 -3.27 15.81
CA PRO A 274 -1.06 -2.32 16.40
C PRO A 274 -0.34 -1.13 17.02
N GLU A 275 -0.70 0.08 16.59
CA GLU A 275 -0.12 1.32 17.10
C GLU A 275 -0.64 1.65 18.51
N ASP A 276 -1.84 1.17 18.85
CA ASP A 276 -2.48 1.26 20.16
C ASP A 276 -2.02 0.17 21.16
N GLY A 277 -1.05 -0.67 20.78
CA GLY A 277 -0.46 -1.66 21.66
C GLY A 277 0.25 -1.04 22.88
N ILE A 278 0.25 -1.75 24.01
CA ILE A 278 0.77 -1.23 25.29
C ILE A 278 2.25 -0.84 25.18
N ILE A 279 3.07 -1.65 24.48
CA ILE A 279 4.49 -1.36 24.27
C ILE A 279 4.64 -0.26 23.23
N SER A 280 3.85 -0.30 22.17
CA SER A 280 3.86 0.67 21.07
C SER A 280 3.62 2.08 21.58
N LEU A 281 2.53 2.30 22.32
CA LEU A 281 2.20 3.60 22.92
C LEU A 281 3.28 4.06 23.91
N ARG A 282 3.71 3.19 24.82
CA ARG A 282 4.69 3.52 25.86
C ARG A 282 6.04 3.94 25.28
N ASP A 283 6.49 3.24 24.23
CA ASP A 283 7.86 3.36 23.71
C ASP A 283 7.96 4.13 22.38
N TYR A 284 6.85 4.63 21.82
CA TYR A 284 6.81 5.23 20.48
C TYR A 284 7.88 6.30 20.28
N HIS A 285 8.04 7.20 21.26
CA HIS A 285 9.05 8.26 21.20
C HIS A 285 10.47 7.70 21.04
N GLN A 286 10.82 6.67 21.82
CA GLN A 286 12.12 6.01 21.73
C GLN A 286 12.26 5.22 20.44
N GLN A 287 11.17 4.64 19.91
CA GLN A 287 11.16 4.02 18.59
C GLN A 287 11.49 5.07 17.51
N MET A 288 10.86 6.24 17.52
CA MET A 288 11.17 7.33 16.58
C MET A 288 12.63 7.78 16.69
N GLN A 289 13.20 7.86 17.90
CA GLN A 289 14.61 8.16 18.12
C GLN A 289 15.56 7.08 17.55
N ILE A 290 15.20 5.79 17.65
CA ILE A 290 15.95 4.69 17.04
C ILE A 290 15.99 4.85 15.53
N PHE A 291 14.83 5.11 14.91
CA PHE A 291 14.74 5.32 13.47
C PHE A 291 15.51 6.56 13.02
N ALA A 292 15.44 7.66 13.76
CA ALA A 292 16.25 8.86 13.51
C ALA A 292 17.76 8.58 13.54
N PHE A 293 18.22 7.84 14.56
CA PHE A 293 19.62 7.42 14.69
C PHE A 293 20.06 6.57 13.50
N LEU A 294 19.26 5.59 13.10
CA LEU A 294 19.59 4.69 11.99
C LEU A 294 19.50 5.40 10.64
N ARG A 295 18.52 6.28 10.42
CA ARG A 295 18.40 7.11 9.22
C ARG A 295 19.60 8.01 9.02
N LYS A 296 20.18 8.53 10.10
CA LYS A 296 21.44 9.28 10.08
C LYS A 296 22.63 8.40 9.72
N ALA A 297 22.68 7.16 10.21
CA ALA A 297 23.75 6.20 9.88
C ALA A 297 23.64 5.64 8.45
N TYR A 298 22.43 5.58 7.90
CA TYR A 298 22.12 5.04 6.57
C TYR A 298 21.31 6.05 5.74
N PRO A 299 21.94 7.17 5.30
CA PRO A 299 21.21 8.31 4.71
C PRO A 299 20.56 8.04 3.35
N ALA A 300 20.86 6.90 2.71
CA ALA A 300 20.26 6.49 1.44
C ALA A 300 19.04 5.56 1.61
N VAL A 301 18.75 5.09 2.83
CA VAL A 301 17.61 4.21 3.09
C VAL A 301 16.38 5.07 3.33
N HIS A 302 15.31 4.79 2.60
CA HIS A 302 14.05 5.51 2.74
C HIS A 302 13.22 5.03 3.93
N LEU A 303 12.33 5.89 4.41
CA LEU A 303 11.39 5.59 5.49
C LEU A 303 9.95 5.90 5.08
N SER A 304 9.09 4.89 5.14
CA SER A 304 7.64 5.06 5.25
C SER A 304 7.23 4.46 6.58
N LEU A 305 6.45 5.16 7.41
CA LEU A 305 6.07 4.67 8.74
C LEU A 305 4.56 4.69 8.88
N HIS A 306 3.96 3.62 9.41
CA HIS A 306 2.61 3.72 9.96
C HIS A 306 2.67 4.70 11.14
N ALA A 307 1.86 5.75 11.08
CA ALA A 307 1.76 6.71 12.17
C ALA A 307 0.38 7.34 12.21
N GLY A 308 -0.18 7.43 13.42
CA GLY A 308 -1.52 7.97 13.63
C GLY A 308 -2.64 7.10 13.05
N GLU A 309 -2.42 5.80 12.89
CA GLU A 309 -3.47 4.78 12.73
C GLU A 309 -4.17 4.55 14.09
N LEU A 310 -4.76 5.62 14.61
CA LEU A 310 -5.40 5.67 15.91
C LEU A 310 -6.74 6.38 15.79
N ALA A 311 -7.68 6.00 16.65
CA ALA A 311 -8.95 6.69 16.80
C ALA A 311 -9.29 6.91 18.28
N PRO A 312 -10.05 7.96 18.64
CA PRO A 312 -10.37 8.27 20.05
C PRO A 312 -11.12 7.19 20.82
N SER A 313 -11.68 6.20 20.14
CA SER A 313 -12.33 5.05 20.78
C SER A 313 -11.36 3.98 21.26
N PHE A 314 -10.09 4.01 20.86
CA PHE A 314 -9.10 2.95 21.15
C PHE A 314 -8.04 3.37 22.17
N VAL A 315 -7.72 4.66 22.26
CA VAL A 315 -6.61 5.17 23.10
C VAL A 315 -7.00 6.39 23.93
N GLU A 316 -6.20 6.71 24.93
CA GLU A 316 -6.39 7.94 25.71
C GLU A 316 -6.08 9.19 24.87
N PRO A 317 -6.66 10.36 25.18
CA PRO A 317 -6.45 11.57 24.38
C PRO A 317 -4.99 11.98 24.18
N ASN A 318 -4.12 11.71 25.16
CA ASN A 318 -2.69 12.04 25.06
C ASN A 318 -1.94 11.16 24.05
N ASP A 319 -2.45 9.97 23.73
CA ASP A 319 -1.82 9.09 22.74
C ASP A 319 -2.12 9.53 21.31
N LEU A 320 -3.11 10.39 21.09
CA LEU A 320 -3.51 10.84 19.75
C LEU A 320 -2.68 12.02 19.23
N ASN A 321 -1.86 12.66 20.06
CA ASN A 321 -1.43 14.03 19.78
C ASN A 321 0.00 14.18 19.24
N PHE A 322 0.72 13.09 18.97
CA PHE A 322 2.15 13.20 18.59
C PHE A 322 2.66 12.21 17.54
N HIS A 323 1.92 11.15 17.20
CA HIS A 323 2.48 10.02 16.46
C HIS A 323 2.94 10.40 15.04
N ILE A 324 2.11 11.12 14.30
CA ILE A 324 2.43 11.64 12.96
C ILE A 324 3.50 12.72 13.07
N ASN A 325 3.39 13.61 14.07
CA ASN A 325 4.36 14.67 14.29
C ASN A 325 5.78 14.10 14.50
N GLU A 326 5.93 13.13 15.40
CA GLU A 326 7.23 12.54 15.70
C GLU A 326 7.77 11.69 14.54
N ALA A 327 6.92 10.98 13.80
CA ALA A 327 7.33 10.27 12.59
C ALA A 327 7.95 11.24 11.56
N VAL A 328 7.33 12.41 11.35
CA VAL A 328 7.82 13.43 10.42
C VAL A 328 9.04 14.18 10.96
N HIS A 329 9.01 14.63 12.22
CA HIS A 329 9.98 15.57 12.75
C HIS A 329 11.18 14.89 13.44
N ILE A 330 10.99 13.73 14.06
CA ILE A 330 12.06 12.98 14.74
C ILE A 330 12.61 11.91 13.81
N ALA A 331 11.79 10.96 13.36
CA ALA A 331 12.25 9.85 12.54
C ALA A 331 12.57 10.25 11.08
N HIS A 332 12.09 11.42 10.65
CA HIS A 332 12.23 11.93 9.28
C HIS A 332 11.61 10.99 8.23
N ALA A 333 10.42 10.48 8.53
CA ALA A 333 9.63 9.70 7.58
C ALA A 333 9.38 10.49 6.29
N GLU A 334 9.56 9.82 5.17
CA GLU A 334 9.34 10.37 3.83
C GLU A 334 7.92 10.12 3.34
N ARG A 335 7.21 9.14 3.93
CA ARG A 335 5.77 8.89 3.78
C ARG A 335 5.16 8.44 5.11
N ILE A 336 3.87 8.70 5.30
CA ILE A 336 3.11 8.27 6.47
C ILE A 336 1.98 7.34 6.05
N GLY A 337 1.94 6.14 6.63
CA GLY A 337 0.83 5.21 6.49
C GLY A 337 -0.36 5.62 7.37
N HIS A 338 -1.57 5.51 6.82
CA HIS A 338 -2.86 5.78 7.46
C HIS A 338 -3.10 7.26 7.81
N GLY A 339 -2.41 7.80 8.81
CA GLY A 339 -2.55 9.21 9.22
C GLY A 339 -3.95 9.59 9.72
N THR A 340 -4.73 8.64 10.24
CA THR A 340 -6.13 8.86 10.63
C THR A 340 -6.32 9.86 11.78
N ALA A 341 -5.29 10.02 12.62
CA ALA A 341 -5.34 10.84 13.84
C ALA A 341 -4.91 12.31 13.65
N ILE A 342 -4.65 12.78 12.43
CA ILE A 342 -4.07 14.13 12.18
C ILE A 342 -4.80 15.29 12.83
N ALA A 343 -6.11 15.20 13.01
CA ALA A 343 -6.90 16.26 13.64
C ALA A 343 -6.61 16.43 15.14
N TYR A 344 -6.01 15.41 15.77
CA TYR A 344 -5.71 15.37 17.20
C TYR A 344 -4.24 15.70 17.51
N GLU A 345 -3.38 15.77 16.50
CA GLU A 345 -1.96 16.13 16.64
C GLU A 345 -1.79 17.53 17.26
N ASP A 346 -0.85 17.64 18.19
CA ASP A 346 -0.40 18.91 18.70
C ASP A 346 0.21 19.72 17.55
N ASN A 347 -0.31 20.93 17.33
CA ASN A 347 0.06 21.80 16.21
C ASN A 347 -0.18 21.16 14.83
N SER A 348 -1.28 20.42 14.68
CA SER A 348 -1.69 19.78 13.41
C SER A 348 -1.59 20.68 12.18
N GLU A 349 -1.94 21.97 12.28
CA GLU A 349 -1.80 22.94 11.19
C GLU A 349 -0.35 23.14 10.70
N ASP A 350 0.61 23.20 11.62
CA ASP A 350 2.02 23.34 11.27
C ASP A 350 2.62 22.03 10.76
N LEU A 351 2.12 20.90 11.26
CA LEU A 351 2.44 19.58 10.73
C LEU A 351 1.95 19.45 9.28
N LEU A 352 0.68 19.76 8.99
CA LEU A 352 0.12 19.77 7.62
C LEU A 352 0.91 20.69 6.69
N ARG A 353 1.25 21.90 7.15
CA ARG A 353 2.08 22.84 6.39
C ARG A 353 3.46 22.27 6.08
N THR A 354 4.07 21.58 7.05
CA THR A 354 5.35 20.91 6.89
C THR A 354 5.24 19.79 5.87
N MET A 355 4.23 18.92 5.98
CA MET A 355 4.00 17.80 5.07
C MET A 355 3.72 18.28 3.65
N ALA A 356 2.91 19.32 3.48
CA ALA A 356 2.65 19.95 2.18
C ALA A 356 3.93 20.58 1.60
N THR A 357 4.71 21.33 2.39
CA THR A 357 5.92 22.01 1.90
C THR A 357 7.03 21.01 1.52
N LYS A 358 7.20 19.98 2.34
CA LYS A 358 8.20 18.92 2.11
C LYS A 358 7.70 17.80 1.19
N GLN A 359 6.43 17.86 0.79
CA GLN A 359 5.78 16.88 -0.06
C GLN A 359 5.85 15.45 0.52
N ILE A 360 5.56 15.32 1.82
CA ILE A 360 5.46 14.04 2.53
C ILE A 360 4.02 13.53 2.35
N PRO A 361 3.78 12.49 1.53
CA PRO A 361 2.44 12.00 1.27
C PRO A 361 1.87 11.20 2.45
N ILE A 362 0.55 11.11 2.48
CA ILE A 362 -0.19 10.10 3.24
C ILE A 362 -0.58 8.93 2.34
N GLU A 363 -0.34 7.72 2.81
CA GLU A 363 -0.83 6.47 2.23
C GLU A 363 -2.18 6.14 2.87
N ILE A 364 -3.26 6.34 2.11
CA ILE A 364 -4.64 6.24 2.60
C ILE A 364 -5.21 4.85 2.31
N ASN A 365 -5.71 4.18 3.35
CA ASN A 365 -6.20 2.79 3.33
C ASN A 365 -7.68 2.74 3.76
N LEU A 366 -8.61 3.13 2.88
CA LEU A 366 -9.99 3.48 3.25
C LEU A 366 -10.78 2.31 3.85
N THR A 367 -10.75 1.14 3.20
CA THR A 367 -11.43 -0.04 3.74
C THR A 367 -10.79 -0.48 5.05
N SER A 368 -9.46 -0.46 5.14
CA SER A 368 -8.74 -0.78 6.38
C SER A 368 -9.19 0.12 7.54
N ASN A 369 -9.16 1.44 7.34
CA ASN A 369 -9.52 2.40 8.37
C ASN A 369 -10.99 2.30 8.80
N ARG A 370 -11.90 1.93 7.90
CA ARG A 370 -13.30 1.64 8.25
C ARG A 370 -13.41 0.39 9.12
N GLU A 371 -12.83 -0.72 8.68
CA GLU A 371 -12.99 -2.03 9.33
C GLU A 371 -12.27 -2.11 10.68
N ILE A 372 -11.10 -1.48 10.80
CA ILE A 372 -10.25 -1.53 11.99
C ILE A 372 -10.61 -0.43 12.98
N LEU A 373 -10.73 0.82 12.50
CA LEU A 373 -10.87 2.00 13.37
C LEU A 373 -12.29 2.59 13.40
N GLY A 374 -13.20 2.13 12.54
CA GLY A 374 -14.50 2.78 12.35
C GLY A 374 -14.38 4.19 11.74
N CYS A 375 -13.25 4.50 11.09
CA CYS A 375 -12.97 5.80 10.49
C CYS A 375 -13.33 5.78 9.00
N TYR A 376 -14.46 6.39 8.63
CA TYR A 376 -14.97 6.37 7.25
C TYR A 376 -15.80 7.61 6.90
N GLY A 377 -16.10 7.78 5.60
CA GLY A 377 -16.89 8.89 5.09
C GLY A 377 -16.30 10.25 5.48
N LYS A 378 -17.14 11.14 6.02
CA LYS A 378 -16.73 12.50 6.43
C LYS A 378 -15.82 12.55 7.66
N ALA A 379 -15.80 11.50 8.48
CA ALA A 379 -14.91 11.44 9.65
C ALA A 379 -13.46 11.14 9.25
N HIS A 380 -13.25 10.58 8.05
CA HIS A 380 -11.93 10.23 7.55
C HIS A 380 -11.14 11.46 7.04
N PRO A 381 -9.86 11.63 7.40
CA PRO A 381 -9.10 12.84 7.11
C PRO A 381 -8.59 12.98 5.66
N LEU A 382 -8.90 12.03 4.77
CA LEU A 382 -8.53 12.09 3.35
C LEU A 382 -8.79 13.48 2.72
N ARG A 383 -10.01 14.00 2.87
CA ARG A 383 -10.35 15.34 2.35
C ARG A 383 -9.58 16.45 3.05
N TYR A 384 -9.35 16.29 4.35
CA TYR A 384 -8.60 17.25 5.16
C TYR A 384 -7.18 17.42 4.62
N TYR A 385 -6.48 16.31 4.38
CA TYR A 385 -5.14 16.32 3.77
C TYR A 385 -5.12 17.00 2.40
N LEU A 386 -6.07 16.64 1.52
CA LEU A 386 -6.17 17.23 0.18
C LEU A 386 -6.40 18.74 0.23
N THR A 387 -7.29 19.23 1.11
CA THR A 387 -7.54 20.67 1.27
C THR A 387 -6.33 21.44 1.83
N HIS A 388 -5.42 20.76 2.52
CA HIS A 388 -4.17 21.31 3.02
C HIS A 388 -2.99 21.15 2.05
N ASN A 389 -3.24 20.68 0.82
CA ASN A 389 -2.22 20.40 -0.19
C ASN A 389 -1.17 19.36 0.24
N VAL A 390 -1.53 18.47 1.18
CA VAL A 390 -0.70 17.31 1.50
C VAL A 390 -0.90 16.27 0.39
N PRO A 391 0.16 15.74 -0.22
CA PRO A 391 0.01 14.72 -1.26
C PRO A 391 -0.63 13.44 -0.69
N VAL A 392 -1.41 12.75 -1.50
CA VAL A 392 -2.11 11.52 -1.12
C VAL A 392 -1.84 10.43 -2.15
N VAL A 393 -1.69 9.20 -1.68
CA VAL A 393 -1.79 7.96 -2.45
C VAL A 393 -2.87 7.06 -1.84
N LEU A 394 -3.49 6.20 -2.65
CA LEU A 394 -4.46 5.20 -2.18
C LEU A 394 -3.82 3.81 -2.20
N SER A 395 -4.16 2.98 -1.21
CA SER A 395 -3.69 1.60 -1.11
C SER A 395 -4.71 0.73 -0.36
N THR A 396 -4.51 -0.59 -0.43
CA THR A 396 -5.42 -1.63 0.09
C THR A 396 -4.98 -2.18 1.43
N ASP A 397 -3.74 -1.93 1.84
CA ASP A 397 -3.16 -2.42 3.10
C ASP A 397 -3.01 -3.96 3.12
N ASP A 398 -4.05 -4.67 3.57
CA ASP A 398 -4.14 -6.13 3.62
C ASP A 398 -5.31 -6.65 2.77
N GLU A 399 -5.18 -6.51 1.45
CA GLU A 399 -6.20 -6.78 0.42
C GLU A 399 -7.02 -8.08 0.67
N GLY A 400 -6.35 -9.17 1.05
CA GLY A 400 -6.94 -10.49 1.26
C GLY A 400 -7.75 -10.59 2.55
N ILE A 401 -7.22 -10.08 3.66
CA ILE A 401 -7.91 -10.05 4.96
C ILE A 401 -9.11 -9.10 4.87
N LEU A 402 -8.90 -7.90 4.33
CA LEU A 402 -9.93 -6.86 4.22
C LEU A 402 -10.97 -7.17 3.13
N ARG A 403 -10.76 -8.23 2.35
CA ARG A 403 -11.64 -8.63 1.24
C ARG A 403 -11.84 -7.49 0.25
N THR A 404 -10.85 -6.64 0.01
CA THR A 404 -10.92 -5.49 -0.90
C THR A 404 -10.02 -5.67 -2.12
N ASP A 405 -9.99 -4.68 -3.01
CA ASP A 405 -9.00 -4.54 -4.09
C ASP A 405 -8.80 -3.05 -4.39
N LEU A 406 -7.70 -2.68 -5.05
CA LEU A 406 -7.38 -1.27 -5.28
C LEU A 406 -8.48 -0.54 -6.05
N THR A 407 -9.18 -1.21 -6.95
CA THR A 407 -10.32 -0.61 -7.66
C THR A 407 -11.45 -0.25 -6.70
N ARG A 408 -11.74 -1.10 -5.70
CA ARG A 408 -12.73 -0.81 -4.65
C ARG A 408 -12.31 0.32 -3.74
N GLU A 409 -11.02 0.48 -3.44
CA GLU A 409 -10.54 1.66 -2.70
C GLU A 409 -10.81 2.96 -3.47
N TYR A 410 -10.67 2.95 -4.80
CA TYR A 410 -11.00 4.10 -5.63
C TYR A 410 -12.51 4.35 -5.71
N VAL A 411 -13.32 3.29 -5.77
CA VAL A 411 -14.79 3.41 -5.70
C VAL A 411 -15.22 4.03 -4.37
N GLU A 412 -14.64 3.57 -3.25
CA GLU A 412 -14.88 4.11 -1.90
C GLU A 412 -14.50 5.60 -1.84
N ALA A 413 -13.34 5.98 -2.37
CA ALA A 413 -12.87 7.36 -2.42
C ALA A 413 -13.88 8.29 -3.13
N VAL A 414 -14.48 7.83 -4.23
CA VAL A 414 -15.46 8.63 -4.98
C VAL A 414 -16.81 8.69 -4.27
N LEU A 415 -17.36 7.54 -3.89
CA LEU A 415 -18.72 7.44 -3.34
C LEU A 415 -18.85 8.05 -1.95
N ASN A 416 -17.86 7.84 -1.09
CA ASN A 416 -17.94 8.16 0.33
C ASN A 416 -17.02 9.31 0.76
N HIS A 417 -16.06 9.72 -0.10
CA HIS A 417 -15.14 10.83 0.17
C HIS A 417 -15.17 11.93 -0.90
N ASP A 418 -16.11 11.88 -1.85
CA ASP A 418 -16.35 12.88 -2.89
C ASP A 418 -15.09 13.24 -3.72
N ILE A 419 -14.22 12.27 -3.97
CA ILE A 419 -13.02 12.49 -4.79
C ILE A 419 -13.41 12.58 -6.27
N ASP A 420 -12.96 13.63 -6.95
CA ASP A 420 -13.21 13.86 -8.37
C ASP A 420 -12.15 13.22 -9.28
N TYR A 421 -12.46 13.14 -10.58
CA TYR A 421 -11.57 12.51 -11.57
C TYR A 421 -10.19 13.18 -11.67
N PRO A 422 -10.04 14.51 -11.72
CA PRO A 422 -8.72 15.15 -11.70
C PRO A 422 -7.90 14.79 -10.46
N THR A 423 -8.53 14.70 -9.29
CA THR A 423 -7.85 14.29 -8.05
C THR A 423 -7.44 12.83 -8.10
N LEU A 424 -8.29 11.91 -8.60
CA LEU A 424 -7.90 10.52 -8.83
C LEU A 424 -6.69 10.41 -9.77
N LYS A 425 -6.68 11.18 -10.86
CA LYS A 425 -5.55 11.20 -11.80
C LYS A 425 -4.27 11.69 -11.13
N LEU A 426 -4.36 12.69 -10.24
CA LEU A 426 -3.23 13.15 -9.43
C LEU A 426 -2.77 12.06 -8.45
N ILE A 427 -3.68 11.36 -7.77
CA ILE A 427 -3.36 10.23 -6.87
C ILE A 427 -2.58 9.14 -7.63
N ASN A 428 -2.96 8.81 -8.87
CA ASN A 428 -2.23 7.83 -9.69
C ASN A 428 -0.79 8.28 -10.00
N ARG A 429 -0.61 9.57 -10.28
CA ARG A 429 0.71 10.17 -10.50
C ARG A 429 1.54 10.20 -9.22
N ASN A 430 0.89 10.46 -8.08
CA ASN A 430 1.52 10.50 -6.76
C ASN A 430 2.11 9.14 -6.41
N ALA A 431 1.42 8.04 -6.72
CA ALA A 431 1.93 6.69 -6.49
C ALA A 431 3.32 6.45 -7.10
N LEU A 432 3.60 6.98 -8.30
CA LEU A 432 4.93 6.87 -8.90
C LEU A 432 5.89 8.00 -8.48
N THR A 433 5.36 9.19 -8.23
CA THR A 433 6.16 10.35 -7.80
C THR A 433 6.82 10.11 -6.44
N TYR A 434 6.03 9.67 -5.47
CA TYR A 434 6.46 9.43 -4.09
C TYR A 434 6.86 7.98 -3.82
N SER A 435 6.87 7.12 -4.83
CA SER A 435 7.55 5.83 -4.75
C SER A 435 9.03 6.00 -4.39
N PHE A 436 9.62 4.96 -3.82
CA PHE A 436 11.07 4.83 -3.62
C PHE A 436 11.75 4.15 -4.82
N LEU A 437 11.16 4.25 -6.02
CA LEU A 437 11.83 3.87 -7.26
C LEU A 437 13.13 4.66 -7.44
N PRO A 438 14.21 4.02 -7.92
CA PRO A 438 15.44 4.71 -8.22
C PRO A 438 15.29 5.66 -9.42
N GLY A 439 16.12 6.70 -9.42
CA GLY A 439 16.18 7.70 -10.49
C GLY A 439 15.35 8.95 -10.21
N LYS A 440 15.52 9.94 -11.07
CA LYS A 440 14.85 11.24 -10.96
C LYS A 440 13.41 11.17 -11.46
N SER A 441 12.56 12.03 -10.90
CA SER A 441 11.17 12.23 -11.36
C SER A 441 11.12 12.93 -12.72
N LEU A 442 10.11 12.59 -13.52
CA LEU A 442 9.71 13.29 -14.74
C LEU A 442 9.13 14.68 -14.45
N TRP A 443 8.59 14.87 -13.24
CA TRP A 443 7.86 16.06 -12.84
C TRP A 443 8.76 17.03 -12.06
N ALA A 444 8.80 18.29 -12.53
CA ALA A 444 9.28 19.41 -11.75
C ALA A 444 8.23 19.91 -10.76
N ASP A 445 6.95 19.82 -11.14
CA ASP A 445 5.80 20.04 -10.28
C ASP A 445 4.76 18.93 -10.55
N PRO A 446 4.65 17.92 -9.68
CA PRO A 446 3.71 16.82 -9.86
C PRO A 446 2.24 17.25 -9.81
N LYS A 447 1.91 18.27 -9.00
CA LYS A 447 0.53 18.75 -8.80
C LYS A 447 -0.02 19.34 -10.09
N GLU A 448 0.80 20.13 -10.77
CA GLU A 448 0.46 20.78 -12.04
C GLU A 448 0.82 19.91 -13.27
N ALA A 449 1.31 18.67 -13.04
CA ALA A 449 1.85 17.80 -14.08
C ALA A 449 2.87 18.51 -14.99
N LYS A 450 3.70 19.38 -14.40
CA LYS A 450 4.72 20.15 -15.11
C LYS A 450 5.99 19.31 -15.23
N PRO A 451 6.41 18.93 -16.45
CA PRO A 451 7.62 18.14 -16.62
C PRO A 451 8.87 18.98 -16.32
N ILE A 452 9.98 18.30 -16.05
CA ILE A 452 11.31 18.93 -16.04
C ILE A 452 11.64 19.53 -17.41
N SER A 453 12.61 20.46 -17.44
CA SER A 453 12.97 21.18 -18.68
C SER A 453 13.47 20.24 -19.78
N GLU A 454 14.21 19.19 -19.44
CA GLU A 454 14.68 18.15 -20.37
C GLU A 454 13.53 17.43 -21.09
N CYS A 455 12.34 17.42 -20.45
CA CYS A 455 11.13 16.77 -20.89
C CYS A 455 9.97 17.73 -21.20
N ALA A 456 10.27 19.01 -21.48
CA ALA A 456 9.27 19.97 -21.97
C ALA A 456 8.56 19.49 -23.25
N ASN A 457 9.24 18.66 -24.06
CA ASN A 457 8.64 17.86 -25.11
C ASN A 457 9.03 16.38 -24.90
N PHE A 458 8.06 15.51 -24.64
CA PHE A 458 8.29 14.09 -24.36
C PHE A 458 8.92 13.32 -25.53
N GLN A 459 8.77 13.81 -26.77
CA GLN A 459 9.35 13.20 -27.97
C GLN A 459 10.74 13.73 -28.32
N SER A 460 11.26 14.69 -27.54
CA SER A 460 12.61 15.21 -27.75
C SER A 460 13.67 14.16 -27.40
N GLN A 461 14.80 14.18 -28.12
CA GLN A 461 15.92 13.28 -27.84
C GLN A 461 16.44 13.41 -26.40
N SER A 462 16.41 14.63 -25.83
CA SER A 462 16.78 14.89 -24.43
C SER A 462 15.86 14.15 -23.47
N CYS A 463 14.55 14.21 -23.69
CA CYS A 463 13.59 13.54 -22.81
C CYS A 463 13.68 12.02 -22.94
N LEU A 464 13.77 11.48 -24.15
CA LEU A 464 13.92 10.04 -24.37
C LEU A 464 15.19 9.50 -23.70
N GLN A 465 16.28 10.25 -23.75
CA GLN A 465 17.52 9.89 -23.05
C GLN A 465 17.38 10.03 -21.53
N PHE A 466 16.65 11.03 -21.03
CA PHE A 466 16.36 11.18 -19.60
C PHE A 466 15.53 9.99 -19.08
N ILE A 467 14.42 9.68 -19.75
CA ILE A 467 13.52 8.56 -19.43
C ILE A 467 14.28 7.23 -19.45
N LYS A 468 15.13 6.99 -20.44
CA LYS A 468 15.91 5.74 -20.55
C LYS A 468 16.82 5.50 -19.35
N ASN A 469 17.33 6.56 -18.71
CA ASN A 469 18.29 6.47 -17.62
C ASN A 469 17.66 6.62 -16.22
N ASN A 470 16.35 6.83 -16.12
CA ASN A 470 15.65 7.04 -14.84
C ASN A 470 14.42 6.12 -14.77
N GLU A 471 14.48 5.08 -13.93
CA GLU A 471 13.40 4.08 -13.80
C GLU A 471 12.08 4.74 -13.36
N LYS A 472 12.14 5.65 -12.37
CA LYS A 472 10.99 6.46 -11.94
C LYS A 472 10.36 7.24 -13.10
N ALA A 473 11.16 8.05 -13.82
CA ALA A 473 10.66 8.84 -14.95
C ALA A 473 10.06 7.98 -16.06
N LYS A 474 10.63 6.80 -16.32
CA LYS A 474 10.10 5.84 -17.30
C LYS A 474 8.70 5.36 -16.93
N LEU A 475 8.48 4.95 -15.68
CA LEU A 475 7.15 4.50 -15.25
C LEU A 475 6.15 5.66 -15.24
N GLN A 476 6.56 6.86 -14.82
CA GLN A 476 5.70 8.06 -14.87
C GLN A 476 5.28 8.41 -16.30
N TRP A 477 6.21 8.35 -17.27
CA TRP A 477 5.88 8.58 -18.68
C TRP A 477 4.91 7.52 -19.22
N GLN A 478 5.16 6.23 -18.94
CA GLN A 478 4.26 5.15 -19.33
C GLN A 478 2.85 5.29 -18.72
N LEU A 479 2.75 5.80 -17.48
CA LEU A 479 1.46 6.09 -16.87
C LEU A 479 0.69 7.16 -17.65
N GLU A 480 1.35 8.24 -18.07
CA GLU A 480 0.68 9.29 -18.86
C GLU A 480 0.22 8.80 -20.23
N GLU A 481 1.00 7.93 -20.90
CA GLU A 481 0.56 7.28 -22.14
C GLU A 481 -0.71 6.45 -21.92
N LYS A 482 -0.69 5.58 -20.89
CA LYS A 482 -1.85 4.74 -20.54
C LYS A 482 -3.07 5.56 -20.13
N LEU A 483 -2.89 6.63 -19.35
CA LEU A 483 -3.98 7.54 -18.96
C LEU A 483 -4.56 8.24 -20.18
N SER A 484 -3.72 8.70 -21.12
CA SER A 484 -4.19 9.32 -22.37
C SER A 484 -4.96 8.33 -23.25
N GLU A 485 -4.51 7.08 -23.34
CA GLU A 485 -5.22 6.02 -24.06
C GLU A 485 -6.57 5.70 -23.42
N PHE A 486 -6.60 5.53 -22.09
CA PHE A 486 -7.83 5.35 -21.32
C PHE A 486 -8.82 6.49 -21.55
N GLU A 487 -8.36 7.74 -21.43
CA GLU A 487 -9.18 8.95 -21.60
C GLU A 487 -9.83 9.02 -22.99
N LYS A 488 -9.08 8.68 -24.05
CA LYS A 488 -9.60 8.65 -25.43
C LYS A 488 -10.77 7.69 -25.61
N THR A 489 -10.86 6.62 -24.81
CA THR A 489 -11.99 5.66 -24.92
C THR A 489 -13.33 6.23 -24.43
N TYR A 490 -13.32 7.38 -23.74
CA TYR A 490 -14.50 8.05 -23.21
C TYR A 490 -14.83 9.37 -23.91
N LEU A 491 -13.93 9.90 -24.76
CA LEU A 491 -14.20 11.10 -25.56
C LEU A 491 -15.27 10.90 -26.65
N SER A 492 -15.61 9.65 -26.97
CA SER A 492 -16.59 9.28 -28.02
C SER A 492 -17.80 8.50 -27.50
N LYS A 493 -17.83 8.16 -26.20
CA LYS A 493 -19.00 7.49 -25.60
C LYS A 493 -20.01 8.55 -25.18
N ALA A 494 -21.17 8.56 -25.86
CA ALA A 494 -22.30 9.34 -25.39
C ALA A 494 -22.77 8.80 -24.02
N PRO A 495 -23.19 9.65 -23.08
CA PRO A 495 -23.84 9.19 -21.86
C PRO A 495 -25.10 8.40 -22.24
N HIS A 496 -25.23 7.19 -21.69
CA HIS A 496 -26.40 6.33 -21.90
C HIS A 496 -27.51 6.66 -20.91
#